data_AF-A0A3C0EBP5-F1
#
_entry.id   AF-A0A3C0EBP5-F1
#
_cell.length_a   1.000
_cell.length_b   1.000
_cell.length_c   1.000
_cell.angle_alpha   90.00
_cell.angle_beta   90.00
_cell.angle_gamma   90.00
#
_symmetry.space_group_name_H-M   'P 1'
#
loop_
_entity.id
_entity.type
_entity.pdbx_description
1 polymer ?
#
loop_
_entity_poly.entity_id
_entity_poly.type
_entity_poly.pdbx_seq_one_letter_code
_entity_poly.pdbx_strand_id
1 'polypeptide(L)'
;ADGYFTTHPLADLIEADALLAYEINGQEAPVHGFPLRLVAPKKYGYKWAKWVVRIELASGSPLGYWEQRGLPNRAWVGDIR
;
A
#
# COMPACT_ATOMS: atom_id res chain seq x y z
N ALA A 1 -6.94 -3.61 -13.81
CA ALA A 1 -6.75 -2.83 -12.58
C ALA A 1 -7.86 -1.80 -12.48
N ASP A 2 -8.37 -1.55 -11.28
CA ASP A 2 -9.55 -0.73 -10.94
C ASP A 2 -9.24 0.78 -10.79
N GLY A 3 -8.06 1.22 -11.21
CA GLY A 3 -7.61 2.61 -11.12
C GLY A 3 -7.12 3.03 -9.73
N TYR A 4 -7.13 2.13 -8.75
CA TYR A 4 -6.54 2.39 -7.44
C TYR A 4 -5.02 2.48 -7.55
N PHE A 5 -4.43 3.48 -6.89
CA PHE A 5 -2.99 3.59 -6.67
C PHE A 5 -2.72 4.23 -5.32
N THR A 6 -1.54 3.95 -4.78
CA THR A 6 -1.02 4.51 -3.54
C THR A 6 0.45 4.87 -3.74
N THR A 7 0.90 5.91 -3.08
CA THR A 7 2.28 6.38 -3.09
C THR A 7 2.88 6.29 -1.70
N HIS A 8 4.15 5.95 -1.64
CA HIS A 8 4.87 5.83 -0.39
C HIS A 8 6.28 6.39 -0.58
N PRO A 9 6.77 7.21 0.36
CA PRO A 9 8.20 7.44 0.47
C PRO A 9 8.93 6.10 0.63
N LEU A 10 10.07 5.92 -0.05
CA LEU A 10 10.85 4.69 0.07
C LEU A 10 11.28 4.43 1.52
N ALA A 11 11.69 5.48 2.24
CA ALA A 11 12.05 5.40 3.66
C ALA A 11 10.89 4.87 4.52
N ASP A 12 9.67 5.32 4.26
CA ASP A 12 8.48 4.83 4.97
C ASP A 12 8.20 3.34 4.69
N LEU A 13 8.45 2.85 3.47
CA LEU A 13 8.29 1.42 3.16
C LEU A 13 9.31 0.55 3.90
N ILE A 14 10.55 1.04 3.98
CA ILE A 14 11.62 0.39 4.74
C ILE A 14 11.27 0.38 6.23
N GLU A 15 10.91 1.54 6.79
CA GLU A 15 10.57 1.66 8.21
C GLU A 15 9.31 0.86 8.57
N ALA A 16 8.36 0.71 7.65
CA ALA A 16 7.14 -0.07 7.86
C ALA A 16 7.33 -1.59 7.76
N ASP A 17 8.54 -2.09 7.47
CA ASP A 17 8.81 -3.50 7.15
C ASP A 17 7.89 -4.01 6.02
N ALA A 18 7.75 -3.19 4.97
CA ALA A 18 6.81 -3.47 3.89
C ALA A 18 7.30 -4.61 2.98
N LEU A 19 6.36 -5.40 2.48
CA LEU A 19 6.60 -6.54 1.61
C LEU A 19 5.57 -6.65 0.49
N LEU A 20 5.98 -7.27 -0.61
CA LEU A 20 5.07 -7.74 -1.65
C LEU A 20 4.72 -9.19 -1.35
N ALA A 21 3.46 -9.43 -1.01
CA ALA A 21 2.95 -10.76 -0.70
C ALA A 21 2.21 -11.35 -1.90
N TYR A 22 2.48 -12.62 -2.18
CA TYR A 22 1.72 -13.44 -3.14
C TYR A 22 0.86 -14.51 -2.44
N GLU A 23 1.10 -14.78 -1.15
CA GLU A 23 0.34 -15.75 -0.34
C GLU A 23 -0.03 -15.17 1.03
N ILE A 24 -1.06 -15.75 1.64
CA ILE A 24 -1.43 -15.54 3.03
C ILE A 24 -1.58 -16.92 3.67
N ASN A 25 -0.85 -17.17 4.76
CA ASN A 25 -0.84 -18.46 5.45
C ASN A 25 -0.53 -19.66 4.53
N GLY A 26 0.37 -19.47 3.55
CA GLY A 26 0.76 -20.51 2.59
C GLY A 26 -0.30 -20.83 1.52
N GLN A 27 -1.28 -19.95 1.32
CA GLN A 27 -2.33 -20.12 0.32
C GLN A 27 -2.50 -18.87 -0.54
N GLU A 28 -2.83 -19.10 -1.81
CA GLU A 28 -3.28 -18.04 -2.70
C GLU A 28 -4.58 -17.42 -2.16
N ALA A 29 -4.65 -16.09 -2.18
CA ALA A 29 -5.79 -15.38 -1.62
C ALA A 29 -6.38 -14.36 -2.63
N PRO A 30 -7.20 -14.82 -3.60
CA PRO A 30 -7.79 -13.98 -4.67
C PRO A 30 -8.46 -12.70 -4.16
N VAL A 31 -9.32 -12.84 -3.15
CA VAL A 31 -10.05 -11.71 -2.55
C VAL A 31 -9.15 -10.75 -1.78
N HIS A 32 -7.97 -11.23 -1.35
CA HIS A 32 -7.00 -10.46 -0.58
C HIS A 32 -5.86 -9.90 -1.42
N GLY A 33 -5.93 -9.96 -2.75
CA GLY A 33 -4.97 -9.30 -3.63
C GLY A 33 -4.03 -10.22 -4.39
N PHE A 34 -4.21 -11.53 -4.38
CA PHE A 34 -3.50 -12.43 -5.29
C PHE A 34 -3.69 -11.98 -6.75
N PRO A 35 -2.65 -11.95 -7.61
CA PRO A 35 -1.35 -12.62 -7.43
C PRO A 35 -0.32 -11.83 -6.61
N LEU A 36 -0.55 -10.54 -6.34
CA LEU A 36 0.43 -9.71 -5.66
C LEU A 36 -0.22 -8.53 -4.95
N ARG A 37 0.15 -8.33 -3.68
CA ARG A 37 -0.28 -7.16 -2.89
C ARG A 37 0.88 -6.53 -2.15
N LEU A 38 0.75 -5.24 -1.85
CA LEU A 38 1.55 -4.57 -0.83
C LEU A 38 1.00 -4.90 0.56
N VAL A 39 1.91 -5.15 1.50
CA VAL A 39 1.66 -5.27 2.93
C VAL A 39 2.62 -4.30 3.62
N ALA A 40 2.10 -3.38 4.44
CA ALA A 40 2.90 -2.37 5.15
C ALA A 40 2.44 -2.29 6.61
N PRO A 41 2.87 -3.22 7.49
CA PRO A 41 2.35 -3.45 8.83
C PRO A 41 2.08 -2.20 9.68
N LYS A 42 2.95 -1.18 9.60
CA LYS A 42 2.87 0.04 10.43
C LYS A 42 1.97 1.14 9.84
N LYS A 43 1.36 0.90 8.67
CA LYS A 43 0.47 1.84 7.96
C LYS A 43 -0.97 1.33 7.90
N TYR A 44 -1.94 2.23 7.82
CA TYR A 44 -3.35 1.89 7.65
C TYR A 44 -3.61 1.07 6.38
N GLY A 45 -4.57 0.14 6.46
CA GLY A 45 -4.84 -0.84 5.41
C GLY A 45 -5.25 -0.26 4.05
N TYR A 46 -5.75 0.98 3.99
CA TYR A 46 -6.08 1.63 2.72
C TYR A 46 -4.83 1.98 1.89
N LYS A 47 -3.63 1.93 2.48
CA LYS A 47 -2.35 2.06 1.79
C LYS A 47 -1.82 0.72 1.25
N TRP A 48 -2.49 -0.40 1.56
CA TRP A 48 -2.02 -1.73 1.20
C TRP A 48 -2.63 -2.13 -0.15
N ALA A 49 -1.98 -1.72 -1.24
CA ALA A 49 -2.44 -1.99 -2.60
C ALA A 49 -2.66 -3.49 -2.84
N LYS A 50 -3.86 -3.85 -3.29
CA LYS A 50 -4.18 -5.21 -3.75
C LYS A 50 -4.08 -5.28 -5.27
N TRP A 51 -3.82 -6.47 -5.81
CA TRP A 51 -3.76 -6.72 -7.25
C TRP A 51 -2.77 -5.80 -7.97
N VAL A 52 -1.54 -5.71 -7.42
CA VAL A 52 -0.48 -4.86 -7.94
C VAL A 52 -0.07 -5.32 -9.34
N VAL A 53 -0.17 -4.41 -10.32
CA VAL A 53 0.24 -4.65 -11.72
C VAL A 53 1.37 -3.74 -12.19
N ARG A 54 1.69 -2.67 -11.44
CA ARG A 54 2.76 -1.72 -11.75
C ARG A 54 3.36 -1.17 -10.47
N ILE A 55 4.68 -1.06 -10.43
CA ILE A 55 5.44 -0.31 -9.43
C ILE A 55 6.28 0.70 -10.19
N GLU A 56 6.23 1.95 -9.77
CA GLU A 56 6.87 3.07 -10.45
C GLU A 56 7.67 3.88 -9.44
N LEU A 57 8.95 4.09 -9.74
CA LEU A 57 9.79 5.02 -8.99
C LEU A 57 9.61 6.41 -9.58
N ALA A 58 9.17 7.35 -8.75
CA ALA A 58 8.94 8.73 -9.15
C ALA A 58 9.73 9.69 -8.26
N SER A 59 10.15 10.82 -8.83
CA SER A 59 10.61 11.96 -8.05
C SER A 59 9.40 12.70 -7.47
N GLY A 60 9.33 12.75 -6.14
CA GLY A 60 8.20 13.34 -5.41
C GLY A 60 7.20 12.31 -4.88
N SER A 61 6.14 12.79 -4.24
CA SER A 61 5.11 11.95 -3.62
C SER A 61 3.72 12.45 -4.01
N PRO A 62 3.22 12.13 -5.21
CA PRO A 62 1.88 12.53 -5.61
C PRO A 62 0.85 11.87 -4.68
N LEU A 63 -0.25 12.55 -4.40
CA LEU A 63 -1.29 11.99 -3.54
C LEU A 63 -1.93 10.77 -4.20
N GLY A 64 -2.07 9.68 -3.45
CA GLY A 64 -2.75 8.46 -3.89
C GLY A 64 -4.28 8.60 -3.93
N TYR A 65 -4.95 7.50 -4.25
CA TYR A 65 -6.40 7.47 -4.45
C TYR A 65 -7.19 7.99 -3.25
N TRP A 66 -6.82 7.58 -2.02
CA TRP A 66 -7.55 7.96 -0.81
C TRP A 66 -7.11 9.30 -0.25
N GLU A 67 -5.85 9.68 -0.48
CA GLU A 67 -5.29 10.95 -0.05
C GLU A 67 -5.91 12.11 -0.81
N GLN A 68 -6.18 11.92 -2.11
CA GLN A 68 -6.97 12.85 -2.90
C GLN A 68 -8.41 13.02 -2.38
N ARG A 69 -8.88 12.10 -1.53
CA ARG A 69 -10.22 12.10 -0.91
C ARG A 69 -10.19 12.47 0.58
N GLY A 70 -9.06 13.02 1.06
CA GLY A 70 -8.93 13.57 2.40
C GLY A 70 -8.37 12.63 3.46
N LEU A 71 -7.96 11.40 3.11
CA LEU A 71 -7.23 10.56 4.08
C LEU A 71 -5.76 11.02 4.23
N PRO A 72 -5.13 10.81 5.41
CA PRO A 72 -3.77 11.29 5.66
C PRO A 72 -2.69 10.60 4.81
N ASN A 73 -1.87 11.34 4.06
CA ASN A 73 -0.84 10.72 3.19
C ASN A 73 0.19 9.85 3.94
N ARG A 74 0.60 10.27 5.13
CA ARG A 74 1.58 9.55 5.96
C ARG A 74 1.02 8.22 6.47
N ALA A 75 -0.24 8.22 6.93
CA ALA A 75 -1.05 7.05 7.21
C ALA A 75 -0.45 6.02 8.19
N TRP A 76 0.34 6.44 9.19
CA TRP A 76 0.85 5.52 10.20
C TRP A 76 -0.24 5.17 11.20
N VAL A 77 -0.28 3.91 11.64
CA VAL A 77 -1.23 3.50 12.67
C VAL A 77 -0.96 4.30 13.94
N GLY A 78 -1.94 5.08 14.38
CA GLY A 78 -1.83 6.00 15.52
C GLY A 78 -1.75 7.49 15.12
N ASP A 79 -1.63 7.81 13.83
CA ASP A 79 -1.66 9.20 13.35
C ASP A 79 -3.06 9.83 13.44
N ILE A 80 -4.11 9.02 13.33
CA ILE A 80 -5.50 9.49 13.41
C ILE A 80 -5.96 9.35 14.86
N ARG A 81 -6.19 10.48 15.53
CA ARG A 81 -6.84 10.59 16.84
C ARG A 81 -8.33 10.86 16.67
#